data_AF-W8F1T3-F1
#
_entry.id   AF-W8F1T3-F1
#
_cell.length_a   1.000
_cell.length_b   1.000
_cell.length_c   1.000
_cell.angle_alpha   90.00
_cell.angle_beta   90.00
_cell.angle_gamma   90.00
#
_symmetry.space_group_name_H-M   'P 1'
#
loop_
_entity.id
_entity.type
_entity.pdbx_description
1 polymer ?
#
loop_
_entity_poly.entity_id
_entity_poly.type
_entity_poly.pdbx_seq_one_letter_code
_entity_poly.pdbx_strand_id
1 'polypeptide(L)'
;MYKGISSLKGHPAEAIVLSGGYEDDMDLGSCILYTGEGGNQDGRQVADQQLSGGNLALSVSFAQQTPVRVIRKVQEGSLSFYQYAGLYYVTQFSQEVGKSGHRIWRFRLEQLSTPADAAPETPTVQEPEPTYTAAPRRLRLAQQIIRDTTVMHAVKQLYDFRCQVCRARLAVPGGAYAEAAHIRPLGGAHHGPDKISNLLCLCPNHHATFDRGAWAIQDDWRLVGEPGRLTVAPTHQPHPAHLLYHRRRIYQPATLFT
;
A
#
# COMPACT_ATOMS: atom_id res chain seq x y z
N MET A 1 28.52 15.80 -1.57
CA MET A 1 27.69 14.91 -0.75
C MET A 1 26.66 14.28 -1.68
N TYR A 2 26.63 12.95 -1.79
CA TYR A 2 25.67 12.25 -2.65
C TYR A 2 24.28 12.28 -2.01
N LYS A 3 23.23 12.41 -2.82
CA LYS A 3 21.86 12.48 -2.31
C LYS A 3 21.42 11.12 -1.74
N GLY A 4 20.76 11.16 -0.58
CA GLY A 4 20.18 9.98 0.05
C GLY A 4 18.87 9.52 -0.59
N ILE A 5 18.19 10.40 -1.35
CA ILE A 5 16.90 10.13 -2.01
C ILE A 5 17.11 10.16 -3.52
N SER A 6 16.72 9.08 -4.22
CA SER A 6 16.66 9.02 -5.68
C SER A 6 15.26 9.34 -6.17
N SER A 7 15.14 10.26 -7.12
CA SER A 7 13.86 10.63 -7.73
C SER A 7 14.08 11.37 -9.05
N LEU A 8 13.15 11.18 -10.00
CA LEU A 8 12.99 12.06 -11.16
C LEU A 8 12.09 13.26 -10.81
N LYS A 9 12.34 14.41 -11.44
CA LYS A 9 11.56 15.63 -11.17
C LYS A 9 10.07 15.39 -11.51
N GLY A 10 9.19 15.58 -10.52
CA GLY A 10 7.74 15.39 -10.68
C GLY A 10 7.26 13.96 -10.55
N HIS A 11 8.13 13.00 -10.22
CA HIS A 11 7.79 11.59 -10.02
C HIS A 11 7.96 11.17 -8.54
N PRO A 12 7.33 10.06 -8.12
CA PRO A 12 7.61 9.43 -6.83
C PRO A 12 9.10 9.16 -6.62
N ALA A 13 9.51 9.09 -5.34
CA ALA A 13 10.85 8.63 -4.98
C ALA A 13 11.04 7.16 -5.36
N GLU A 14 12.19 6.86 -5.95
CA GLU A 14 12.55 5.54 -6.46
C GLU A 14 13.28 4.71 -5.40
N ALA A 15 14.17 5.35 -4.65
CA ALA A 15 14.99 4.71 -3.64
C ALA A 15 15.43 5.70 -2.56
N ILE A 16 15.71 5.17 -1.37
CA ILE A 16 16.43 5.87 -0.31
C ILE A 16 17.63 5.04 0.17
N VAL A 17 18.64 5.75 0.65
CA VAL A 17 19.81 5.17 1.31
C VAL A 17 19.81 5.55 2.79
N LEU A 18 19.81 4.54 3.65
CA LEU A 18 20.02 4.65 5.09
C LEU A 18 21.50 4.43 5.39
N SER A 19 22.25 5.52 5.51
CA SER A 19 23.70 5.48 5.77
C SER A 19 24.11 6.06 7.14
N GLY A 20 23.13 6.43 7.98
CA GLY A 20 23.36 7.17 9.21
C GLY A 20 23.70 8.65 8.98
N GLY A 21 23.22 9.22 7.87
CA GLY A 21 23.54 10.59 7.45
C GLY A 21 22.76 11.68 8.19
N TYR A 22 21.80 11.32 9.04
CA TYR A 22 21.02 12.27 9.84
C TYR A 22 20.93 11.75 11.28
N GLU A 23 21.22 12.63 12.24
CA GLU A 23 21.11 12.35 13.69
C GLU A 23 19.70 11.96 14.13
N ASP A 24 18.70 12.32 13.33
CA ASP A 24 17.28 12.12 13.61
C ASP A 24 16.74 10.78 13.12
N ASP A 25 17.44 10.05 12.25
CA ASP A 25 16.96 8.78 11.68
C ASP A 25 16.73 7.70 12.75
N MET A 26 15.68 6.88 12.56
CA MET A 26 15.48 5.66 13.34
C MET A 26 15.17 4.48 12.42
N ASP A 27 15.96 3.42 12.53
CA ASP A 27 15.73 2.16 11.81
C ASP A 27 15.27 1.08 12.80
N LEU A 28 14.01 0.65 12.68
CA LEU A 28 13.39 -0.40 13.48
C LEU A 28 13.21 -1.70 12.68
N GLY A 29 14.00 -1.89 11.62
CA GLY A 29 13.90 -3.03 10.72
C GLY A 29 12.73 -2.89 9.76
N SER A 30 11.56 -3.40 10.10
CA SER A 30 10.38 -3.32 9.20
C SER A 30 9.73 -1.94 9.18
N CYS A 31 10.13 -1.02 10.07
CA CYS A 31 9.69 0.36 10.11
C CYS A 31 10.90 1.29 10.16
N ILE A 32 10.88 2.37 9.39
CA ILE A 32 11.94 3.38 9.36
C ILE A 32 11.30 4.74 9.58
N LEU A 33 11.89 5.57 10.44
CA LEU A 33 11.63 7.00 10.52
C LEU A 33 12.79 7.72 9.85
N TYR A 34 12.59 8.08 8.59
CA TYR A 34 13.59 8.68 7.73
C TYR A 34 13.49 10.21 7.75
N THR A 35 14.64 10.86 7.83
CA THR A 35 14.76 12.32 7.80
C THR A 35 14.94 12.79 6.35
N GLY A 36 14.17 13.79 5.95
CA GLY A 36 14.21 14.38 4.62
C GLY A 36 15.56 15.03 4.29
N GLU A 37 15.74 15.41 3.02
CA GLU A 37 16.95 16.10 2.55
C GLU A 37 16.90 17.62 2.76
N GLY A 38 18.09 18.22 2.89
CA GLY A 38 18.28 19.67 2.94
C GLY A 38 18.79 20.14 4.30
N GLY A 39 19.59 21.21 4.33
CA GLY A 39 20.06 21.85 5.56
C GLY A 39 20.94 20.99 6.49
N ASN A 40 21.51 19.88 6.00
CA ASN A 40 22.41 19.00 6.76
C ASN A 40 23.88 19.31 6.43
N GLN A 41 24.70 19.46 7.47
CA GLN A 41 26.14 19.57 7.40
C GLN A 41 26.75 18.49 8.30
N ASP A 42 27.43 17.52 7.68
CA ASP A 42 28.14 16.42 8.36
C ASP A 42 27.31 15.65 9.40
N GLY A 43 26.03 15.39 9.09
CA GLY A 43 25.14 14.63 9.95
C GLY A 43 24.25 15.49 10.86
N ARG A 44 24.54 16.78 10.97
CA ARG A 44 23.85 17.73 11.84
C ARG A 44 23.02 18.73 11.02
N GLN A 45 21.80 19.02 11.50
CA GLN A 45 20.93 19.99 10.87
C GLN A 45 21.36 21.42 11.22
N VAL A 46 21.54 22.28 10.21
CA VAL A 46 21.96 23.69 10.33
C VAL A 46 20.97 24.70 9.72
N ALA A 47 19.92 24.20 9.06
CA ALA A 47 18.85 25.02 8.49
C ALA A 47 17.54 24.21 8.36
N ASP A 48 16.42 24.93 8.27
CA ASP A 48 15.10 24.31 8.06
C ASP A 48 15.00 23.66 6.67
N GLN A 49 14.40 22.48 6.64
CA GLN A 49 14.13 21.74 5.41
C GLN A 49 12.91 22.30 4.68
N GLN A 50 12.95 22.19 3.34
CA GLN A 50 11.85 22.58 2.46
C GLN A 50 11.19 21.33 1.86
N LEU A 51 9.88 21.39 1.59
CA LEU A 51 9.17 20.34 0.86
C LEU A 51 9.45 20.47 -0.64
N SER A 52 10.69 20.18 -1.03
CA SER A 52 11.17 20.27 -2.41
C SER A 52 12.10 19.08 -2.70
N GLY A 53 12.50 18.90 -3.96
CA GLY A 53 13.43 17.83 -4.35
C GLY A 53 12.96 16.45 -3.88
N GLY A 54 13.84 15.72 -3.18
CA GLY A 54 13.56 14.39 -2.63
C GLY A 54 12.42 14.35 -1.62
N ASN A 55 12.24 15.40 -0.81
CA ASN A 55 11.14 15.49 0.17
C ASN A 55 9.79 15.54 -0.54
N LEU A 56 9.71 16.32 -1.62
CA LEU A 56 8.52 16.37 -2.46
C LEU A 56 8.27 15.00 -3.10
N ALA A 57 9.31 14.34 -3.61
CA ALA A 57 9.18 13.02 -4.22
C ALA A 57 8.67 11.95 -3.24
N LEU A 58 9.14 11.95 -1.98
CA LEU A 58 8.63 11.05 -0.94
C LEU A 58 7.18 11.35 -0.55
N SER A 59 6.77 12.63 -0.53
CA SER A 59 5.36 12.99 -0.33
C SER A 59 4.45 12.51 -1.48
N VAL A 60 4.97 12.52 -2.71
CA VAL A 60 4.29 11.96 -3.88
C VAL A 60 4.23 10.43 -3.79
N SER A 61 5.30 9.76 -3.33
CA SER A 61 5.27 8.31 -3.05
C SER A 61 4.21 7.94 -2.01
N PHE A 62 4.04 8.74 -0.96
CA PHE A 62 2.93 8.57 -0.01
C PHE A 62 1.57 8.74 -0.69
N ALA A 63 1.35 9.83 -1.42
CA ALA A 63 0.07 10.10 -2.07
C ALA A 63 -0.34 9.03 -3.09
N GLN A 64 0.64 8.50 -3.84
CA GLN A 64 0.42 7.50 -4.88
C GLN A 64 0.57 6.06 -4.39
N GLN A 65 0.92 5.86 -3.11
CA GLN A 65 1.30 4.56 -2.56
C GLN A 65 2.33 3.85 -3.46
N THR A 66 3.37 4.59 -3.88
CA THR A 66 4.47 4.04 -4.68
C THR A 66 5.55 3.53 -3.74
N PRO A 67 5.96 2.26 -3.87
CA PRO A 67 6.99 1.67 -3.02
C PRO A 67 8.36 2.30 -3.32
N VAL A 68 9.14 2.52 -2.27
CA VAL A 68 10.49 3.07 -2.31
C VAL A 68 11.48 1.96 -1.99
N ARG A 69 12.50 1.77 -2.82
CA ARG A 69 13.59 0.83 -2.53
C ARG A 69 14.42 1.35 -1.37
N VAL A 70 14.67 0.52 -0.36
CA VAL A 70 15.55 0.89 0.75
C VAL A 70 16.89 0.18 0.61
N ILE A 71 17.98 0.94 0.67
CA ILE A 71 19.34 0.42 0.74
C ILE A 71 19.95 0.84 2.08
N ARG A 72 20.39 -0.14 2.87
CA ARG A 72 21.02 0.08 4.19
C ARG A 72 22.52 0.00 4.07
N LYS A 73 23.24 0.89 4.74
CA LYS A 73 24.65 0.68 5.04
C LYS A 73 24.74 -0.29 6.22
N VAL A 74 25.42 -1.42 6.00
CA VAL A 74 25.69 -2.43 7.01
C VAL A 74 27.17 -2.36 7.37
N GLN A 75 27.46 -2.51 8.65
CA GLN A 75 28.82 -2.56 9.17
C GLN A 75 29.04 -3.87 9.91
N GLU A 76 29.98 -4.68 9.42
CA GLU A 76 30.39 -5.95 10.01
C GLU A 76 31.90 -5.91 10.26
N GLY A 77 32.28 -5.71 11.53
CA GLY A 77 33.67 -5.49 11.90
C GLY A 77 34.26 -4.24 11.21
N SER A 78 35.34 -4.44 10.44
CA SER A 78 35.98 -3.37 9.66
C SER A 78 35.37 -3.17 8.26
N LEU A 79 34.45 -4.04 7.84
CA LEU A 79 33.84 -3.97 6.52
C LEU A 79 32.56 -3.13 6.57
N SER A 80 32.41 -2.22 5.61
CA SER A 80 31.17 -1.48 5.38
C SER A 80 30.68 -1.72 3.96
N PHE A 81 29.44 -2.18 3.82
CA PHE A 81 28.81 -2.43 2.52
C PHE A 81 27.36 -1.94 2.51
N TYR A 82 26.76 -1.89 1.32
CA TYR A 82 25.36 -1.52 1.15
C TYR A 82 24.52 -2.76 0.82
N GLN A 83 23.48 -2.99 1.60
CA GLN A 83 22.55 -4.10 1.43
C GLN A 83 21.19 -3.57 1.01
N TYR A 84 20.61 -4.15 -0.04
CA TYR A 84 19.23 -3.90 -0.40
C TYR A 84 18.29 -4.51 0.67
N ALA A 85 17.47 -3.67 1.28
CA ALA A 85 16.59 -4.00 2.39
C ALA A 85 15.13 -4.27 1.96
N GLY A 86 14.84 -4.25 0.66
CA GLY A 86 13.51 -4.46 0.11
C GLY A 86 12.76 -3.17 -0.21
N LEU A 87 11.46 -3.34 -0.48
CA LEU A 87 10.54 -2.25 -0.80
C LEU A 87 9.81 -1.80 0.46
N TYR A 88 9.60 -0.49 0.59
CA TYR A 88 8.85 0.10 1.69
C TYR A 88 7.83 1.10 1.16
N TYR A 89 6.68 1.23 1.82
CA TYR A 89 5.76 2.33 1.56
C TYR A 89 6.05 3.48 2.50
N VAL A 90 5.97 4.70 2.00
CA VAL A 90 5.80 5.87 2.88
C VAL A 90 4.36 5.83 3.39
N THR A 91 4.17 5.64 4.69
CA THR A 91 2.86 5.49 5.34
C THR A 91 2.40 6.76 6.04
N GLN A 92 3.33 7.67 6.33
CA GLN A 92 3.04 8.97 6.93
C GLN A 92 4.20 9.93 6.66
N PHE A 93 3.92 11.24 6.60
CA PHE A 93 4.96 12.26 6.72
C PHE A 93 4.46 13.52 7.45
N SER A 94 5.37 14.20 8.13
CA SER A 94 5.11 15.38 8.97
C SER A 94 6.30 16.32 8.97
N GLN A 95 6.08 17.61 9.24
CA GLN A 95 7.15 18.54 9.56
C GLN A 95 7.32 18.59 11.07
N GLU A 96 8.54 18.39 11.56
CA GLU A 96 8.87 18.28 12.99
C GLU A 96 10.10 19.13 13.32
N VAL A 97 10.31 19.45 14.60
CA VAL A 97 11.57 20.08 15.05
C VAL A 97 12.56 18.96 15.38
N GLY A 98 13.66 18.88 14.63
CA GLY A 98 14.72 17.88 14.82
C GLY A 98 15.59 18.17 16.05
N LYS A 99 16.51 17.26 16.37
CA LYS A 99 17.38 17.35 17.56
C LYS A 99 18.23 18.64 17.61
N SER A 100 18.61 19.17 16.47
CA SER A 100 19.35 20.44 16.36
C SER A 100 18.46 21.70 16.35
N GLY A 101 17.15 21.58 16.60
CA GLY A 101 16.23 22.72 16.73
C GLY A 101 15.68 23.28 15.41
N HIS A 102 16.06 22.70 14.29
CA HIS A 102 15.59 23.07 12.95
C HIS A 102 14.41 22.21 12.50
N ARG A 103 13.57 22.77 11.63
CA ARG A 103 12.45 22.01 11.05
C ARG A 103 12.96 20.98 10.05
N ILE A 104 12.57 19.73 10.24
CA ILE A 104 12.86 18.59 9.35
C ILE A 104 11.57 18.00 8.80
N TRP A 105 11.64 17.39 7.63
CA TRP A 105 10.58 16.52 7.13
C TRP A 105 10.83 15.10 7.60
N ARG A 106 9.86 14.54 8.32
CA ARG A 106 9.88 13.19 8.82
C ARG A 106 9.03 12.30 7.92
N PHE A 107 9.57 11.18 7.47
CA PHE A 107 8.86 10.18 6.69
C PHE A 107 8.86 8.85 7.44
N ARG A 108 7.67 8.29 7.68
CA ARG A 108 7.52 6.94 8.19
C ARG A 108 7.44 5.98 7.00
N LEU A 109 8.35 5.01 6.95
CA LEU A 109 8.36 3.96 5.94
C LEU A 109 8.11 2.60 6.58
N GLU A 110 7.29 1.77 5.95
CA GLU A 110 6.98 0.41 6.42
C GLU A 110 7.26 -0.62 5.32
N GLN A 111 7.93 -1.72 5.69
CA GLN A 111 8.44 -2.74 4.78
C GLN A 111 7.32 -3.56 4.14
N LEU A 112 7.47 -3.83 2.85
CA LEU A 112 6.65 -4.78 2.12
C LEU A 112 7.09 -6.22 2.44
N SER A 113 6.36 -6.90 3.33
CA SER A 113 6.66 -8.29 3.72
C SER A 113 6.20 -9.32 2.66
N THR A 114 7.06 -10.28 2.33
CA THR A 114 6.70 -11.52 1.59
C THR A 114 6.21 -12.60 2.57
N PRO A 115 5.17 -13.39 2.25
CA PRO A 115 4.60 -14.36 3.19
C PRO A 115 5.42 -15.65 3.23
N ALA A 116 6.31 -15.76 4.21
CA ALA A 116 6.70 -17.01 4.83
C ALA A 116 6.79 -16.74 6.33
N ASP A 117 6.13 -17.58 7.12
CA ASP A 117 6.12 -17.59 8.59
C ASP A 117 5.27 -16.52 9.31
N ALA A 118 3.98 -16.82 9.49
CA ALA A 118 3.29 -16.63 10.77
C ALA A 118 1.91 -17.31 10.76
N ALA A 119 1.81 -18.46 11.45
CA ALA A 119 0.52 -19.05 11.81
C ALA A 119 -0.18 -18.20 12.90
N PRO A 120 -1.52 -18.06 12.90
CA PRO A 120 -2.21 -17.31 13.95
C PRO A 120 -2.62 -18.22 15.11
N GLU A 121 -2.20 -17.88 16.32
CA GLU A 121 -2.87 -18.31 17.55
C GLU A 121 -3.98 -17.31 17.93
N THR A 122 -5.11 -17.85 18.39
CA THR A 122 -6.33 -17.13 18.79
C THR A 122 -6.29 -16.79 20.28
N PRO A 123 -6.56 -15.53 20.71
CA PRO A 123 -6.86 -15.24 22.11
C PRO A 123 -8.35 -14.97 22.34
N THR A 124 -8.88 -15.57 23.41
CA THR A 124 -10.19 -15.35 24.02
C THR A 124 -10.27 -13.97 24.69
N VAL A 125 -11.43 -13.32 24.66
CA VAL A 125 -11.64 -11.96 25.21
C VAL A 125 -12.18 -12.03 26.65
N GLN A 126 -11.45 -11.44 27.59
CA GLN A 126 -11.94 -10.97 28.89
C GLN A 126 -11.33 -9.58 29.15
N GLU A 127 -12.12 -8.61 29.65
CA GLU A 127 -11.64 -7.27 30.00
C GLU A 127 -10.98 -7.28 31.39
N PRO A 128 -9.69 -6.91 31.55
CA PRO A 128 -9.09 -6.66 32.85
C PRO A 128 -9.36 -5.22 33.35
N GLU A 129 -9.38 -5.05 34.68
CA GLU A 129 -9.50 -3.79 35.44
C GLU A 129 -8.61 -2.65 34.89
N PRO A 130 -9.05 -1.37 34.98
CA PRO A 130 -8.49 -0.28 34.19
C PRO A 130 -7.10 0.11 34.71
N THR A 131 -6.08 -0.48 34.11
CA THR A 131 -4.71 0.05 34.18
C THR A 131 -4.47 0.77 32.86
N TYR A 132 -4.36 2.10 32.89
CA TYR A 132 -4.11 2.92 31.69
C TYR A 132 -2.67 2.75 31.18
N THR A 133 -2.34 1.57 30.67
CA THR A 133 -1.18 1.35 29.83
C THR A 133 -1.65 1.33 28.37
N ALA A 134 -0.93 2.01 27.48
CA ALA A 134 -1.27 2.04 26.06
C ALA A 134 -1.26 0.61 25.50
N ALA A 135 -2.44 0.07 25.20
CA ALA A 135 -2.57 -1.23 24.58
C ALA A 135 -1.77 -1.25 23.26
N PRO A 136 -0.89 -2.22 23.02
CA PRO A 136 -0.15 -2.30 21.78
C PRO A 136 -1.14 -2.50 20.62
N ARG A 137 -1.26 -1.49 19.76
CA ARG A 137 -1.99 -1.62 18.49
C ARG A 137 -1.26 -2.63 17.63
N ARG A 138 -1.79 -3.85 17.53
CA ARG A 138 -1.39 -4.80 16.49
C ARG A 138 -1.91 -4.30 15.14
N LEU A 139 -1.02 -3.75 14.34
CA LEU A 139 -1.27 -3.43 12.93
C LEU A 139 -1.32 -4.75 12.16
N ARG A 140 -2.48 -5.08 11.59
CA ARG A 140 -2.63 -6.17 10.61
C ARG A 140 -2.24 -5.61 9.24
N LEU A 141 -1.17 -6.14 8.67
CA LEU A 141 -0.71 -5.80 7.31
C LEU A 141 -1.73 -6.27 6.28
N ALA A 142 -2.47 -5.34 5.68
CA ALA A 142 -3.19 -5.60 4.44
C ALA A 142 -2.16 -5.63 3.30
N GLN A 143 -1.94 -6.82 2.73
CA GLN A 143 -1.05 -7.00 1.59
C GLN A 143 -1.65 -6.32 0.36
N GLN A 144 -0.94 -5.37 -0.26
CA GLN A 144 -1.29 -4.94 -1.63
C GLN A 144 -0.09 -4.93 -2.58
N ILE A 145 -0.28 -5.77 -3.60
CA ILE A 145 0.52 -6.01 -4.80
C ILE A 145 0.57 -4.73 -5.62
N ILE A 146 1.77 -4.22 -5.92
CA ILE A 146 1.98 -3.08 -6.82
C ILE A 146 1.54 -3.50 -8.23
N ARG A 147 0.55 -2.79 -8.76
CA ARG A 147 -0.16 -3.08 -10.02
C ARG A 147 -0.10 -1.83 -10.90
N ASP A 148 -0.12 -2.00 -12.21
CA ASP A 148 0.01 -0.95 -13.22
C ASP A 148 -1.00 0.19 -12.97
N THR A 149 -0.48 1.32 -12.50
CA THR A 149 -1.28 2.42 -11.95
C THR A 149 -2.12 3.12 -13.01
N THR A 150 -1.78 2.99 -14.30
CA THR A 150 -2.50 3.64 -15.40
C THR A 150 -3.83 2.96 -15.69
N VAL A 151 -3.82 1.64 -15.85
CA VAL A 151 -5.02 0.84 -16.15
C VAL A 151 -5.95 0.78 -14.94
N MET A 152 -5.38 0.70 -13.74
CA MET A 152 -6.12 0.79 -12.48
C MET A 152 -6.81 2.15 -12.29
N HIS A 153 -6.14 3.24 -12.66
CA HIS A 153 -6.78 4.56 -12.61
C HIS A 153 -7.86 4.70 -13.68
N ALA A 154 -7.60 4.20 -14.91
CA ALA A 154 -8.54 4.23 -16.01
C ALA A 154 -9.86 3.50 -15.67
N VAL A 155 -9.81 2.31 -15.06
CA VAL A 155 -11.03 1.60 -14.65
C VAL A 155 -11.79 2.37 -13.56
N LYS A 156 -11.10 3.02 -12.60
CA LYS A 156 -11.77 3.84 -11.58
C LYS A 156 -12.47 5.05 -12.18
N GLN A 157 -11.79 5.75 -13.10
CA GLN A 157 -12.36 6.90 -13.80
C GLN A 157 -13.56 6.51 -14.66
N LEU A 158 -13.51 5.36 -15.35
CA LEU A 158 -14.59 4.85 -16.19
C LEU A 158 -15.92 4.72 -15.42
N TYR A 159 -15.85 4.47 -14.12
CA TYR A 159 -17.02 4.35 -13.25
C TYR A 159 -17.26 5.55 -12.35
N ASP A 160 -16.57 6.68 -12.54
CA ASP A 160 -16.61 7.85 -11.63
C ASP A 160 -16.39 7.44 -10.17
N PHE A 161 -15.45 6.51 -9.93
CA PHE A 161 -15.13 5.97 -8.61
C PHE A 161 -16.35 5.37 -7.88
N ARG A 162 -17.36 4.91 -8.64
CA ARG A 162 -18.52 4.20 -8.10
C ARG A 162 -18.30 2.71 -8.13
N CYS A 163 -18.62 2.06 -7.03
CA CYS A 163 -18.62 0.61 -6.96
C CYS A 163 -19.54 0.01 -8.04
N GLN A 164 -19.06 -0.97 -8.79
CA GLN A 164 -19.86 -1.68 -9.80
C GLN A 164 -20.95 -2.57 -9.18
N VAL A 165 -20.85 -2.90 -7.89
CA VAL A 165 -21.87 -3.66 -7.15
C VAL A 165 -22.89 -2.73 -6.51
N CYS A 166 -22.49 -1.93 -5.51
CA CYS A 166 -23.42 -1.13 -4.71
C CYS A 166 -23.61 0.33 -5.17
N ARG A 167 -22.92 0.77 -6.23
CA ARG A 167 -22.99 2.15 -6.78
C ARG A 167 -22.53 3.29 -5.86
N ALA A 168 -22.13 2.98 -4.62
CA ALA A 168 -21.59 3.95 -3.69
C ALA A 168 -20.35 4.65 -4.26
N ARG A 169 -20.28 5.97 -4.05
CA ARG A 169 -19.13 6.83 -4.35
C ARG A 169 -18.59 7.36 -3.04
N LEU A 170 -17.39 6.93 -2.66
CA LEU A 170 -16.82 7.31 -1.36
C LEU A 170 -16.10 8.65 -1.50
N ALA A 171 -16.63 9.70 -0.89
CA ALA A 171 -16.01 11.01 -0.90
C ALA A 171 -14.83 11.07 0.08
N VAL A 172 -13.73 11.67 -0.35
CA VAL A 172 -12.52 11.90 0.46
C VAL A 172 -11.98 13.31 0.17
N PRO A 173 -11.18 13.90 1.06
CA PRO A 173 -10.45 15.12 0.72
C PRO A 173 -9.65 14.92 -0.57
N GLY A 174 -9.87 15.78 -1.57
CA GLY A 174 -9.23 15.67 -2.88
C GLY A 174 -9.97 14.82 -3.93
N GLY A 175 -11.14 14.24 -3.63
CA GLY A 175 -11.99 13.63 -4.66
C GLY A 175 -12.84 12.45 -4.19
N ALA A 176 -12.78 11.35 -4.93
CA ALA A 176 -13.50 10.12 -4.61
C ALA A 176 -12.54 8.92 -4.57
N TYR A 177 -12.87 7.97 -3.72
CA TYR A 177 -12.06 6.79 -3.48
C TYR A 177 -12.76 5.51 -3.96
N ALA A 178 -12.02 4.69 -4.69
CA ALA A 178 -12.41 3.36 -5.12
C ALA A 178 -11.16 2.50 -5.33
N GLU A 179 -11.34 1.19 -5.28
CA GLU A 179 -10.29 0.20 -5.46
C GLU A 179 -10.45 -0.51 -6.80
N ALA A 180 -9.31 -0.82 -7.44
CA ALA A 180 -9.27 -1.60 -8.67
C ALA A 180 -8.96 -3.04 -8.29
N ALA A 181 -9.98 -3.89 -8.31
CA ALA A 181 -9.92 -5.28 -7.90
C ALA A 181 -9.63 -6.18 -9.10
N HIS A 182 -8.68 -7.11 -8.98
CA HIS A 182 -8.44 -8.09 -10.03
C HIS A 182 -9.46 -9.22 -9.94
N ILE A 183 -10.07 -9.60 -11.06
CA ILE A 183 -11.01 -10.72 -11.14
C ILE A 183 -10.25 -12.04 -10.91
N ARG A 184 -9.15 -12.24 -11.66
CA ARG A 184 -8.18 -13.31 -11.44
C ARG A 184 -6.94 -12.72 -10.77
N PRO A 185 -6.57 -13.15 -9.55
CA PRO A 185 -5.43 -12.59 -8.82
C PRO A 185 -4.12 -12.61 -9.61
N LEU A 186 -3.30 -11.58 -9.41
CA LEU A 186 -1.93 -11.52 -9.92
C LEU A 186 -0.99 -12.38 -9.09
N GLY A 187 0.06 -12.92 -9.73
CA GLY A 187 1.10 -13.68 -9.06
C GLY A 187 0.63 -15.05 -8.49
N GLY A 188 1.53 -15.74 -7.80
CA GLY A 188 1.29 -17.09 -7.25
C GLY A 188 0.93 -18.12 -8.33
N ALA A 189 0.14 -19.13 -7.96
CA ALA A 189 -0.38 -20.15 -8.89
C ALA A 189 -1.50 -19.63 -9.81
N HIS A 190 -1.93 -18.37 -9.64
CA HIS A 190 -3.09 -17.83 -10.33
C HIS A 190 -2.74 -17.18 -11.65
N HIS A 191 -1.61 -16.49 -11.81
CA HIS A 191 -1.16 -15.91 -13.09
C HIS A 191 -2.24 -15.08 -13.84
N GLY A 192 -3.01 -14.25 -13.12
CA GLY A 192 -3.92 -13.28 -13.75
C GLY A 192 -3.14 -12.20 -14.51
N PRO A 193 -3.65 -11.68 -15.64
CA PRO A 193 -3.03 -10.55 -16.35
C PRO A 193 -3.41 -9.21 -15.70
N ASP A 194 -2.49 -8.26 -15.71
CA ASP A 194 -2.75 -6.87 -15.29
C ASP A 194 -3.31 -6.08 -16.49
N LYS A 195 -4.60 -6.26 -16.76
CA LYS A 195 -5.33 -5.66 -17.90
C LYS A 195 -6.69 -5.19 -17.45
N ILE A 196 -7.25 -4.18 -18.14
CA ILE A 196 -8.59 -3.66 -17.84
C ILE A 196 -9.66 -4.76 -17.87
N SER A 197 -9.51 -5.73 -18.78
CA SER A 197 -10.40 -6.88 -18.89
C SER A 197 -10.35 -7.84 -17.68
N ASN A 198 -9.40 -7.67 -16.77
CA ASN A 198 -9.26 -8.43 -15.53
C ASN A 198 -9.47 -7.54 -14.29
N LEU A 199 -10.02 -6.34 -14.44
CA LEU A 199 -10.20 -5.39 -13.36
C LEU A 199 -11.68 -5.07 -13.12
N LEU A 200 -12.00 -4.69 -11.88
CA LEU A 200 -13.28 -4.15 -11.46
C LEU A 200 -13.06 -2.89 -10.61
N CYS A 201 -13.95 -1.91 -10.73
CA CYS A 201 -14.01 -0.76 -9.82
C CYS A 201 -14.96 -1.08 -8.65
N LEU A 202 -14.40 -1.28 -7.45
CA LEU A 202 -15.13 -1.68 -6.25
C LEU A 202 -14.89 -0.69 -5.09
N CYS A 203 -15.80 -0.67 -4.12
CA CYS A 203 -15.52 -0.07 -2.82
C CYS A 203 -14.75 -1.07 -1.92
N PRO A 204 -14.12 -0.62 -0.82
CA PRO A 204 -13.32 -1.47 0.06
C PRO A 204 -14.05 -2.70 0.59
N ASN A 205 -15.33 -2.55 0.94
CA ASN A 205 -16.14 -3.65 1.47
C ASN A 205 -16.37 -4.74 0.41
N HIS A 206 -16.72 -4.36 -0.82
CA HIS A 206 -16.96 -5.33 -1.89
C HIS A 206 -15.67 -5.94 -2.41
N HIS A 207 -14.57 -5.19 -2.45
CA HIS A 207 -13.27 -5.74 -2.81
C HIS A 207 -12.80 -6.79 -1.79
N ALA A 208 -12.85 -6.46 -0.50
CA ALA A 208 -12.41 -7.37 0.56
C ALA A 208 -13.21 -8.68 0.61
N THR A 209 -14.51 -8.64 0.31
CA THR A 209 -15.39 -9.82 0.26
C THR A 209 -15.21 -10.62 -1.03
N PHE A 210 -14.99 -9.96 -2.17
CA PHE A 210 -14.72 -10.61 -3.45
C PHE A 210 -13.41 -11.40 -3.45
N ASP A 211 -12.34 -10.82 -2.90
CA ASP A 211 -11.02 -11.46 -2.80
C ASP A 211 -11.03 -12.69 -1.89
N ARG A 212 -11.95 -12.73 -0.92
CA ARG A 212 -12.17 -13.86 -0.01
C ARG A 212 -13.17 -14.89 -0.54
N GLY A 213 -13.71 -14.68 -1.75
CA GLY A 213 -14.62 -15.62 -2.40
C GLY A 213 -16.04 -15.63 -1.86
N ALA A 214 -16.50 -14.58 -1.15
CA ALA A 214 -17.85 -14.54 -0.60
C ALA A 214 -18.95 -14.45 -1.68
N TRP A 215 -18.62 -13.86 -2.83
CA TRP A 215 -19.52 -13.74 -3.97
C TRP A 215 -18.76 -13.83 -5.28
N ALA A 216 -19.47 -14.11 -6.37
CA ALA A 216 -18.93 -14.20 -7.72
C ALA A 216 -19.89 -13.63 -8.76
N ILE A 217 -19.44 -13.58 -10.02
CA ILE A 217 -20.17 -12.97 -11.13
C ILE A 217 -20.46 -14.05 -12.18
N GLN A 218 -21.72 -14.20 -12.59
CA GLN A 218 -22.13 -15.06 -13.71
C GLN A 218 -21.82 -14.41 -15.06
N ASP A 219 -21.87 -15.20 -16.14
CA ASP A 219 -21.57 -14.71 -17.50
C ASP A 219 -22.62 -13.70 -18.02
N ASP A 220 -23.80 -13.65 -17.40
CA ASP A 220 -24.85 -12.67 -17.67
C ASP A 220 -24.86 -11.48 -16.68
N TRP A 221 -23.76 -11.31 -15.94
CA TRP A 221 -23.55 -10.26 -14.92
C TRP A 221 -24.39 -10.39 -13.65
N ARG A 222 -25.16 -11.48 -13.45
CA ARG A 222 -25.76 -11.75 -12.13
C ARG A 222 -24.70 -11.99 -11.09
N LEU A 223 -24.93 -11.48 -9.89
CA LEU A 223 -24.10 -11.77 -8.74
C LEU A 223 -24.60 -13.06 -8.06
N VAL A 224 -23.67 -13.88 -7.56
CA VAL A 224 -23.95 -15.09 -6.78
C VAL A 224 -23.30 -14.91 -5.42
N GLY A 225 -24.05 -15.12 -4.34
CA GLY A 225 -23.59 -14.79 -2.97
C GLY A 225 -23.80 -13.32 -2.58
N GLU A 226 -24.23 -12.48 -3.53
CA GLU A 226 -24.63 -11.08 -3.32
C GLU A 226 -25.87 -10.80 -4.18
N PRO A 227 -26.86 -10.02 -3.71
CA PRO A 227 -28.02 -9.66 -4.51
C PRO A 227 -27.68 -8.74 -5.70
N GLY A 228 -28.41 -8.92 -6.79
CA GLY A 228 -28.40 -7.98 -7.92
C GLY A 228 -27.49 -8.38 -9.08
N ARG A 229 -27.05 -7.37 -9.84
CA ARG A 229 -26.24 -7.52 -11.05
C ARG A 229 -25.08 -6.54 -11.02
N LEU A 230 -23.94 -6.98 -11.57
CA LEU A 230 -22.79 -6.11 -11.77
C LEU A 230 -23.13 -5.00 -12.77
N THR A 231 -22.85 -3.76 -12.41
CA THR A 231 -22.97 -2.63 -13.33
C THR A 231 -21.75 -2.59 -14.24
N VAL A 232 -21.97 -2.74 -15.54
CA VAL A 232 -20.89 -2.77 -16.55
C VAL A 232 -21.11 -1.63 -17.54
N ALA A 233 -20.10 -0.78 -17.73
CA ALA A 233 -20.12 0.25 -18.75
C ALA A 233 -19.96 -0.40 -20.14
N PRO A 234 -20.58 0.10 -21.21
CA PRO A 234 -20.50 -0.52 -22.55
C PRO A 234 -19.07 -0.70 -23.07
N THR A 235 -18.16 0.17 -22.65
CA THR A 235 -16.73 0.16 -23.03
C THR A 235 -15.86 -0.71 -22.12
N HIS A 236 -16.39 -1.19 -21.00
CA HIS A 236 -15.67 -2.10 -20.11
C HIS A 236 -16.03 -3.55 -20.45
N GLN A 237 -15.05 -4.34 -20.86
CA GLN A 237 -15.25 -5.74 -21.21
C GLN A 237 -14.41 -6.67 -20.31
N PRO A 238 -14.90 -7.00 -19.09
CA PRO A 238 -14.33 -8.06 -18.29
C PRO A 238 -14.31 -9.39 -19.07
N HIS A 239 -13.16 -10.05 -19.12
CA HIS A 239 -13.00 -11.25 -19.93
C HIS A 239 -13.70 -12.46 -19.27
N PRO A 240 -14.56 -13.21 -19.98
CA PRO A 240 -15.31 -14.33 -19.41
C PRO A 240 -14.45 -15.40 -18.72
N ALA A 241 -13.26 -15.67 -19.26
CA ALA A 241 -12.33 -16.63 -18.66
C ALA A 241 -11.87 -16.24 -17.23
N HIS A 242 -11.80 -14.94 -16.89
CA HIS A 242 -11.43 -14.52 -15.55
C HIS A 242 -12.60 -14.67 -14.58
N LEU A 243 -13.83 -14.36 -15.03
CA LEU A 243 -15.05 -14.59 -14.27
C LEU A 243 -15.20 -16.09 -13.95
N LEU A 244 -15.02 -16.95 -14.96
CA LEU A 244 -15.03 -18.39 -14.79
C LEU A 244 -13.93 -18.89 -13.85
N TYR A 245 -12.73 -18.33 -13.95
CA TYR A 245 -11.63 -18.67 -13.06
C TYR A 245 -11.98 -18.35 -11.60
N HIS A 246 -12.44 -17.13 -11.33
CA HIS A 246 -12.83 -16.70 -9.98
C HIS A 246 -13.92 -17.60 -9.41
N ARG A 247 -14.99 -17.87 -10.17
CA ARG A 247 -16.07 -18.80 -9.79
C ARG A 247 -15.58 -20.21 -9.43
N ARG A 248 -14.52 -20.71 -10.08
CA ARG A 248 -14.02 -22.08 -9.88
C ARG A 248 -12.94 -22.21 -8.83
N ARG A 249 -12.15 -21.16 -8.60
CA ARG A 249 -10.90 -21.23 -7.83
C ARG A 249 -10.91 -20.37 -6.58
N ILE A 250 -11.74 -19.34 -6.54
CA ILE A 250 -11.76 -18.35 -5.47
C ILE A 250 -13.11 -18.35 -4.74
N TYR A 251 -14.21 -18.34 -5.49
CA TYR A 251 -15.56 -18.35 -4.91
C TYR A 251 -15.79 -19.60 -4.04
N GLN A 252 -16.20 -19.35 -2.80
CA GLN A 252 -16.60 -20.38 -1.85
C GLN A 252 -18.05 -20.10 -1.48
N PRO A 253 -19.03 -20.91 -1.94
CA PRO A 253 -20.40 -20.75 -1.49
C PRO A 253 -20.41 -20.88 0.03
N ALA A 254 -21.12 -19.98 0.71
CA ALA A 254 -21.29 -20.08 2.15
C ALA A 254 -21.94 -21.43 2.49
N THR A 255 -21.13 -22.41 2.88
CA THR A 255 -21.62 -23.55 3.63
C THR A 255 -22.09 -22.98 4.95
N LEU A 256 -23.41 -22.93 5.15
CA LEU A 256 -24.01 -22.60 6.43
C LEU A 256 -23.27 -23.44 7.49
N PHE A 257 -22.51 -22.77 8.35
CA PHE A 257 -21.96 -23.39 9.54
C PHE A 257 -23.17 -23.74 10.42
N THR A 258 -23.64 -24.99 10.31
CA THR A 258 -24.58 -25.61 11.24
C THR A 258 -23.84 -26.01 12.51
#